data_AF-A0A377BHJ5-F1
#
_entry.id   AF-A0A377BHJ5-F1
#
_cell.length_a   1.000
_cell.length_b   1.000
_cell.length_c   1.000
_cell.angle_alpha   90.00
_cell.angle_beta   90.00
_cell.angle_gamma   90.00
#
_symmetry.space_group_name_H-M   'P 1'
#
loop_
_entity.id
_entity.type
_entity.pdbx_description
1 polymer ?
#
loop_
_entity_poly.entity_id
_entity_poly.type
_entity_poly.pdbx_seq_one_letter_code
_entity_poly.pdbx_strand_id
1 'polypeptide(L)'
;MGKETDVVLQPLLHDSPAELSQPCEVLDWRKGECDLIPGKTAPNIVAVERDYPATYERFTSLGPLMDKLGNGGKGISWNTQDEIDFLGKLNYTKRDGPAQGRPLIDTAIDASEVILALHQKPTVMLQLKRGRRWARSPGANIPIWRCTKRTRRFAFAIFRRSRVKLSPAPPGPVLESDHVSYNAGYTNVHELIPWRTLSGRQQLYQDHPWMRAFGESLVAYRPPIDTRSVSEMRQIPPNGFPEKST
;
A
#
# COMPACT_ATOMS: atom_id res chain seq x y z
N MET A 1 -31.61 -3.66 -5.47
CA MET A 1 -30.68 -4.73 -5.07
C MET A 1 -30.69 -4.85 -3.56
N GLY A 2 -30.55 -6.05 -3.03
CA GLY A 2 -30.61 -6.34 -1.59
C GLY A 2 -29.22 -6.52 -0.98
N LYS A 3 -29.12 -7.49 -0.07
CA LYS A 3 -27.82 -8.02 0.37
C LYS A 3 -27.42 -9.13 -0.60
N GLU A 4 -26.28 -8.96 -1.24
CA GLU A 4 -25.81 -9.86 -2.28
C GLU A 4 -24.41 -10.39 -1.92
N THR A 5 -24.15 -11.64 -2.30
CA THR A 5 -22.82 -12.24 -2.23
C THR A 5 -22.15 -12.10 -3.60
N ASP A 6 -21.05 -11.35 -3.65
CA ASP A 6 -20.25 -11.15 -4.85
C ASP A 6 -19.01 -12.05 -4.84
N VAL A 7 -18.63 -12.62 -5.99
CA VAL A 7 -17.45 -13.47 -6.14
C VAL A 7 -16.34 -12.67 -6.83
N VAL A 8 -15.31 -12.31 -6.05
CA VAL A 8 -14.23 -11.43 -6.51
C VAL A 8 -12.95 -12.24 -6.70
N LEU A 9 -12.33 -12.08 -7.87
CA LEU A 9 -11.00 -12.61 -8.14
C LEU A 9 -9.93 -11.60 -7.69
N GLN A 10 -9.07 -12.02 -6.77
CA GLN A 10 -7.97 -11.19 -6.28
C GLN A 10 -6.62 -11.81 -6.69
N PRO A 11 -5.76 -11.07 -7.40
CA PRO A 11 -4.45 -11.59 -7.79
C PRO A 11 -3.58 -11.87 -6.56
N LEU A 12 -2.50 -12.62 -6.80
CA LEU A 12 -1.47 -12.84 -5.79
C LEU A 12 -0.78 -11.50 -5.49
N LEU A 13 -0.78 -11.10 -4.22
CA LEU A 13 -0.25 -9.81 -3.81
C LEU A 13 1.18 -9.94 -3.31
N HIS A 14 2.04 -9.00 -3.71
CA HIS A 14 3.29 -8.74 -3.02
C HIS A 14 3.04 -8.25 -1.59
N ASP A 15 4.03 -8.37 -0.71
CA ASP A 15 3.92 -8.06 0.72
C ASP A 15 2.84 -8.92 1.42
N SER A 16 2.58 -10.12 0.90
CA SER A 16 1.67 -11.12 1.47
C SER A 16 2.29 -12.52 1.37
N PRO A 17 1.89 -13.50 2.20
CA PRO A 17 2.41 -14.86 2.10
C PRO A 17 2.23 -15.50 0.71
N ALA A 18 1.24 -15.05 -0.06
CA ALA A 18 0.94 -15.55 -1.40
C ALA A 18 1.96 -15.09 -2.47
N GLU A 19 2.89 -14.19 -2.13
CA GLU A 19 3.96 -13.80 -3.06
C GLU A 19 4.91 -14.97 -3.38
N LEU A 20 5.03 -15.94 -2.46
CA LEU A 20 5.79 -17.18 -2.62
C LEU A 20 4.95 -18.25 -3.33
N SER A 21 4.61 -17.97 -4.58
CA SER A 21 3.65 -18.76 -5.37
C SER A 21 4.30 -19.88 -6.20
N GLN A 22 4.99 -19.51 -7.28
CA GLN A 22 5.68 -20.41 -8.20
C GLN A 22 7.18 -20.07 -8.19
N PRO A 23 8.02 -20.83 -7.46
CA PRO A 23 9.39 -20.41 -7.17
C PRO A 23 10.37 -20.62 -8.32
N CYS A 24 10.19 -21.64 -9.16
CA CYS A 24 11.20 -22.07 -10.13
C CYS A 24 10.76 -21.92 -11.60
N GLU A 25 9.48 -22.17 -11.86
CA GLU A 25 8.93 -22.31 -13.21
C GLU A 25 7.60 -21.56 -13.29
N VAL A 26 7.15 -21.28 -14.53
CA VAL A 26 5.83 -20.72 -14.79
C VAL A 26 4.96 -21.84 -15.35
N LEU A 27 4.00 -22.31 -14.55
CA LEU A 27 3.05 -23.36 -14.90
C LEU A 27 1.66 -22.75 -15.12
N ASP A 28 1.05 -23.07 -16.25
CA ASP A 28 -0.32 -22.66 -16.61
C ASP A 28 -1.31 -23.81 -16.38
N TRP A 29 -2.17 -23.65 -15.37
CA TRP A 29 -3.22 -24.63 -15.04
C TRP A 29 -4.20 -24.88 -16.19
N ARG A 30 -4.40 -23.92 -17.11
CA ARG A 30 -5.29 -24.08 -18.27
C ARG A 30 -4.73 -25.05 -19.30
N LYS A 31 -3.41 -25.25 -19.29
CA LYS A 31 -2.71 -26.20 -20.16
C LYS A 31 -2.52 -27.57 -19.51
N GLY A 32 -2.99 -27.75 -18.28
CA GLY A 32 -2.78 -28.98 -17.51
C GLY A 32 -1.36 -29.12 -16.95
N GLU A 33 -0.57 -28.04 -16.88
CA GLU A 33 0.80 -28.05 -16.35
C GLU A 33 0.82 -28.07 -14.81
N CYS A 34 -0.28 -27.65 -14.16
CA CYS A 34 -0.49 -27.70 -12.72
C CYS A 34 -1.98 -27.68 -12.36
N ASP A 35 -2.31 -27.97 -11.10
CA ASP A 35 -3.68 -27.83 -10.57
C ASP A 35 -4.07 -26.35 -10.41
N LEU A 36 -5.38 -26.05 -10.53
CA LEU A 36 -5.94 -24.75 -10.20
C LEU A 36 -6.06 -24.62 -8.67
N ILE A 37 -5.11 -23.90 -8.06
CA ILE A 37 -5.05 -23.65 -6.62
C ILE A 37 -5.20 -22.13 -6.38
N PRO A 38 -6.38 -21.66 -5.93
CA PRO A 38 -6.60 -20.26 -5.60
C PRO A 38 -5.60 -19.77 -4.55
N GLY A 39 -4.96 -18.62 -4.82
CA GLY A 39 -3.94 -18.06 -3.95
C GLY A 39 -2.52 -18.62 -4.13
N LYS A 40 -2.31 -19.50 -5.14
CA LYS A 40 -0.98 -20.04 -5.47
C LYS A 40 -0.73 -20.16 -6.97
N THR A 41 -1.51 -20.95 -7.70
CA THR A 41 -1.39 -21.11 -9.16
C THR A 41 -2.49 -20.36 -9.91
N ALA A 42 -3.50 -19.86 -9.20
CA ALA A 42 -4.58 -19.03 -9.70
C ALA A 42 -4.87 -17.85 -8.73
N PRO A 43 -5.62 -16.82 -9.16
CA PRO A 43 -6.12 -15.78 -8.26
C PRO A 43 -6.90 -16.37 -7.06
N ASN A 44 -6.88 -15.67 -5.93
CA ASN A 44 -7.81 -15.97 -4.85
C ASN A 44 -9.26 -15.75 -5.34
N ILE A 45 -10.17 -16.62 -4.94
CA ILE A 45 -11.60 -16.50 -5.21
C ILE A 45 -12.28 -16.17 -3.88
N VAL A 46 -12.76 -14.94 -3.73
CA VAL A 46 -13.21 -14.41 -2.45
C VAL A 46 -14.70 -14.05 -2.53
N ALA A 47 -15.49 -14.56 -1.60
CA ALA A 47 -16.87 -14.12 -1.41
C ALA A 47 -16.90 -12.80 -0.63
N VAL A 48 -17.56 -11.78 -1.18
CA VAL A 48 -17.69 -10.44 -0.59
C VAL A 48 -19.17 -10.10 -0.42
N GLU A 49 -19.59 -9.90 0.83
CA GLU A 49 -20.95 -9.52 1.17
C GLU A 49 -21.18 -8.01 0.94
N ARG A 50 -22.09 -7.68 0.02
CA ARG A 50 -22.46 -6.30 -0.33
C ARG A 50 -23.89 -6.01 0.09
N ASP A 51 -24.06 -5.03 0.98
CA ASP A 51 -25.36 -4.53 1.39
C ASP A 51 -25.67 -3.26 0.60
N TYR A 52 -26.29 -3.41 -0.58
CA TYR A 52 -26.53 -2.29 -1.49
C TYR A 52 -27.44 -1.21 -0.89
N PRO A 53 -28.54 -1.53 -0.17
CA PRO A 53 -29.34 -0.52 0.52
C PRO A 53 -28.55 0.28 1.55
N ALA A 54 -27.55 -0.32 2.20
CA ALA A 54 -26.72 0.35 3.20
C ALA A 54 -25.49 1.09 2.62
N THR A 55 -25.38 1.24 1.30
CA THR A 55 -24.19 1.83 0.64
C THR A 55 -23.85 3.21 1.18
N TYR A 56 -24.85 4.11 1.26
CA TYR A 56 -24.64 5.47 1.77
C TYR A 56 -24.23 5.51 3.25
N GLU A 57 -24.89 4.68 4.06
CA GLU A 57 -24.58 4.56 5.50
C GLU A 57 -23.16 4.05 5.75
N ARG A 58 -22.70 3.10 4.91
CA ARG A 58 -21.32 2.60 4.93
C ARG A 58 -20.31 3.62 4.40
N PHE A 59 -20.67 4.40 3.39
CA PHE A 59 -19.79 5.44 2.84
C PHE A 59 -19.55 6.57 3.84
N THR A 60 -20.57 6.94 4.61
CA THR A 60 -20.53 8.06 5.58
C THR A 60 -20.10 7.63 6.99
N SER A 61 -19.43 6.48 7.13
CA SER A 61 -18.95 5.98 8.42
C SER A 61 -17.69 5.11 8.29
N LEU A 62 -16.91 5.03 9.38
CA LEU A 62 -15.76 4.13 9.43
C LEU A 62 -16.21 2.68 9.65
N GLY A 63 -16.01 1.82 8.64
CA GLY A 63 -16.45 0.42 8.67
C GLY A 63 -15.84 -0.44 9.79
N PRO A 64 -16.51 -1.55 10.18
CA PRO A 64 -16.19 -2.38 11.36
C PRO A 64 -15.02 -3.36 11.18
N LEU A 65 -14.36 -3.37 10.01
CA LEU A 65 -13.20 -4.24 9.81
C LEU A 65 -11.94 -3.70 10.48
N MET A 66 -11.90 -2.39 10.77
CA MET A 66 -10.76 -1.75 11.42
C MET A 66 -10.58 -2.18 12.89
N ASP A 67 -11.65 -2.58 13.56
CA ASP A 67 -11.65 -3.15 14.91
C ASP A 67 -11.44 -4.67 14.89
N LYS A 68 -12.06 -5.38 13.93
CA LYS A 68 -11.99 -6.84 13.84
C LYS A 68 -10.66 -7.35 13.28
N LEU A 69 -10.22 -6.82 12.14
CA LEU A 69 -9.02 -7.24 11.43
C LEU A 69 -7.82 -6.33 11.74
N GLY A 70 -8.07 -5.14 12.27
CA GLY A 70 -7.05 -4.11 12.49
C GLY A 70 -6.74 -3.32 11.23
N ASN A 71 -5.60 -2.65 11.24
CA ASN A 71 -5.04 -1.94 10.09
C ASN A 71 -3.71 -2.59 9.69
N GLY A 72 -3.31 -2.43 8.44
CA GLY A 72 -2.08 -3.03 7.97
C GLY A 72 -1.65 -2.56 6.59
N GLY A 73 -0.47 -3.02 6.22
CA GLY A 73 0.11 -2.80 4.92
C GLY A 73 1.58 -3.19 4.95
N LYS A 74 2.17 -3.41 3.77
CA LYS A 74 3.59 -3.73 3.66
C LYS A 74 3.98 -4.96 4.51
N GLY A 75 3.14 -6.01 4.49
CA GLY A 75 3.34 -7.28 5.19
C GLY A 75 3.13 -7.27 6.70
N ILE A 76 2.66 -6.15 7.29
CA ILE A 76 2.51 -6.01 8.74
C ILE A 76 1.14 -5.45 9.09
N SER A 77 0.53 -5.99 10.14
CA SER A 77 -0.74 -5.53 10.71
C SER A 77 -0.60 -5.11 12.18
N TRP A 78 -1.51 -4.25 12.64
CA TRP A 78 -1.58 -3.75 14.01
C TRP A 78 -3.02 -3.41 14.41
N ASN A 79 -3.27 -3.38 15.72
CA ASN A 79 -4.57 -2.99 16.28
C ASN A 79 -4.72 -1.45 16.27
N THR A 80 -5.93 -0.98 15.93
CA THR A 80 -6.28 0.45 15.81
C THR A 80 -7.45 0.85 16.70
N GLN A 81 -7.73 0.12 17.79
CA GLN A 81 -8.90 0.41 18.64
C GLN A 81 -8.85 1.82 19.24
N ASP A 82 -7.71 2.21 19.81
CA ASP A 82 -7.52 3.55 20.40
C ASP A 82 -7.78 4.68 19.38
N GLU A 83 -7.44 4.43 18.11
CA GLU A 83 -7.64 5.38 17.02
C GLU A 83 -9.12 5.45 16.60
N ILE A 84 -9.85 4.32 16.61
CA ILE A 84 -11.29 4.29 16.35
C ILE A 84 -12.05 5.01 17.46
N ASP A 85 -11.70 4.76 18.72
CA ASP A 85 -12.32 5.42 19.88
C ASP A 85 -12.08 6.93 19.86
N PHE A 86 -10.88 7.35 19.45
CA PHE A 86 -10.55 8.76 19.25
C PHE A 86 -11.39 9.38 18.12
N LEU A 87 -11.50 8.71 16.97
CA LEU A 87 -12.33 9.18 15.86
C LEU A 87 -13.81 9.28 16.23
N GLY A 88 -14.32 8.37 17.04
CA GLY A 88 -15.70 8.44 17.55
C GLY A 88 -15.96 9.65 18.44
N LYS A 89 -14.93 10.16 19.13
CA LYS A 89 -15.01 11.41 19.92
C LYS A 89 -14.84 12.65 19.05
N LEU A 90 -14.00 12.58 18.01
CA LEU A 90 -13.66 13.71 17.15
C LEU A 90 -14.74 13.99 16.10
N ASN A 91 -15.16 12.95 15.38
CA ASN A 91 -16.12 13.06 14.28
C ASN A 91 -17.56 12.79 14.77
N TYR A 92 -17.75 12.46 16.04
CA TYR A 92 -18.97 11.85 16.57
C TYR A 92 -19.28 10.48 15.92
N THR A 93 -20.40 9.88 16.31
CA THR A 93 -20.81 8.55 15.84
C THR A 93 -22.21 8.57 15.24
N LYS A 94 -22.47 7.65 14.30
CA LYS A 94 -23.82 7.39 13.78
C LYS A 94 -24.75 7.02 14.93
N ARG A 95 -25.91 7.68 15.01
CA ARG A 95 -26.88 7.50 16.12
C ARG A 95 -27.77 6.27 15.92
N ASP A 96 -28.06 5.94 14.68
CA ASP A 96 -28.95 4.85 14.26
C ASP A 96 -28.47 4.22 12.93
N GLY A 97 -29.27 3.30 12.40
CA GLY A 97 -29.03 2.65 11.12
C GLY A 97 -27.97 1.54 11.14
N PRO A 98 -27.64 0.97 9.96
CA PRO A 98 -26.74 -0.19 9.84
C PRO A 98 -25.31 0.05 10.35
N ALA A 99 -24.90 1.31 10.47
CA ALA A 99 -23.58 1.73 10.96
C ALA A 99 -23.63 2.40 12.34
N GLN A 100 -24.69 2.15 13.13
CA GLN A 100 -24.85 2.72 14.47
C GLN A 100 -23.59 2.53 15.34
N GLY A 101 -23.18 3.60 16.02
CA GLY A 101 -22.00 3.64 16.88
C GLY A 101 -20.66 3.77 16.15
N ARG A 102 -20.63 3.76 14.81
CA ARG A 102 -19.40 3.94 14.03
C ARG A 102 -19.03 5.43 13.90
N PRO A 103 -17.73 5.79 13.90
CA PRO A 103 -17.28 7.15 13.63
C PRO A 103 -17.83 7.68 12.29
N LEU A 104 -18.29 8.94 12.27
CA LEU A 104 -18.84 9.59 11.08
C LEU A 104 -17.76 9.99 10.07
N ILE A 105 -18.14 9.98 8.79
CA ILE A 105 -17.38 10.50 7.65
C ILE A 105 -18.34 11.27 6.73
N ASP A 106 -18.85 12.40 7.20
CA ASP A 106 -19.86 13.18 6.46
C ASP A 106 -19.20 14.31 5.66
N THR A 107 -18.16 14.91 6.22
CA THR A 107 -17.42 15.99 5.59
C THR A 107 -16.04 15.55 5.11
N ALA A 108 -15.45 16.33 4.19
CA ALA A 108 -14.05 16.14 3.80
C ALA A 108 -13.07 16.33 4.97
N ILE A 109 -13.46 17.08 6.01
CA ILE A 109 -12.65 17.23 7.23
C ILE A 109 -12.67 15.91 8.01
N ASP A 110 -13.84 15.30 8.19
CA ASP A 110 -13.96 14.00 8.86
C ASP A 110 -13.13 12.92 8.17
N ALA A 111 -13.19 12.86 6.83
CA ALA A 111 -12.37 11.95 6.03
C ALA A 111 -10.87 12.23 6.20
N SER A 112 -10.48 13.51 6.25
CA SER A 112 -9.08 13.90 6.49
C SER A 112 -8.60 13.48 7.88
N GLU A 113 -9.43 13.64 8.91
CA GLU A 113 -9.11 13.21 10.27
C GLU A 113 -9.02 11.68 10.38
N VAL A 114 -9.87 10.92 9.68
CA VAL A 114 -9.74 9.46 9.57
C VAL A 114 -8.39 9.07 8.99
N ILE A 115 -7.96 9.71 7.90
CA ILE A 115 -6.63 9.48 7.29
C ILE A 115 -5.53 9.81 8.30
N LEU A 116 -5.61 10.96 8.98
CA LEU A 116 -4.58 11.39 9.93
C LEU A 116 -4.52 10.52 11.20
N ALA A 117 -5.67 10.03 11.69
CA ALA A 117 -5.71 9.17 12.87
C ALA A 117 -5.19 7.76 12.56
N LEU A 118 -5.56 7.19 11.41
CA LEU A 118 -5.21 5.81 11.05
C LEU A 118 -3.84 5.70 10.33
N HIS A 119 -3.29 6.80 9.82
CA HIS A 119 -1.97 6.80 9.20
C HIS A 119 -0.85 6.89 10.24
N GLN A 120 0.25 6.18 9.99
CA GLN A 120 1.31 6.01 10.97
C GLN A 120 2.23 7.22 11.08
N LYS A 121 2.48 7.91 9.97
CA LYS A 121 3.34 9.11 9.95
C LYS A 121 2.80 10.23 10.85
N PRO A 122 1.50 10.52 10.87
CA PRO A 122 0.94 11.54 11.75
C PRO A 122 0.73 11.07 13.20
N THR A 123 0.65 9.75 13.45
CA THR A 123 0.35 9.19 14.80
C THR A 123 1.48 8.28 15.30
N VAL A 124 2.29 8.79 16.24
CA VAL A 124 3.47 8.07 16.76
C VAL A 124 3.14 6.75 17.46
N MET A 125 1.96 6.65 18.08
CA MET A 125 1.54 5.43 18.76
C MET A 125 1.40 4.24 17.80
N LEU A 126 0.91 4.48 16.57
CA LEU A 126 0.82 3.44 15.54
C LEU A 126 2.19 2.99 15.07
N GLN A 127 3.19 3.87 15.06
CA GLN A 127 4.58 3.53 14.72
C GLN A 127 5.16 2.56 15.74
N LEU A 128 4.90 2.80 17.03
CA LEU A 128 5.33 1.89 18.10
C LEU A 128 4.64 0.53 18.00
N LYS A 129 3.33 0.50 17.72
CA LYS A 129 2.58 -0.74 17.52
C LYS A 129 3.16 -1.56 16.35
N ARG A 130 3.44 -0.91 15.22
CA ARG A 130 4.04 -1.57 14.06
C ARG A 130 5.49 -2.02 14.29
N GLY A 131 6.31 -1.17 14.93
CA GLY A 131 7.69 -1.51 15.29
C GLY A 131 7.77 -2.74 16.21
N ARG A 132 6.88 -2.82 17.21
CA ARG A 132 6.76 -4.02 18.07
C ARG A 132 6.34 -5.26 17.29
N ARG A 133 5.42 -5.13 16.33
CA ARG A 133 5.01 -6.27 15.49
C ARG A 133 6.18 -6.76 14.64
N TRP A 134 6.96 -5.84 14.10
CA TRP A 134 8.12 -6.19 13.29
C TRP A 134 9.28 -6.78 14.10
N ALA A 135 9.55 -6.27 15.31
CA ALA A 135 10.56 -6.86 16.19
C ALA A 135 10.26 -8.33 16.57
N ARG A 136 9.02 -8.79 16.37
CA ARG A 136 8.64 -10.21 16.54
C ARG A 136 8.85 -11.05 15.28
N SER A 137 9.16 -10.43 14.15
CA SER A 137 9.51 -11.16 12.92
C SER A 137 10.86 -11.86 13.12
N PRO A 138 10.99 -13.13 12.68
CA PRO A 138 12.26 -13.85 12.76
C PRO A 138 13.41 -13.06 12.12
N GLY A 139 14.54 -12.94 12.83
CA GLY A 139 15.72 -12.20 12.37
C GLY A 139 15.71 -10.68 12.61
N ALA A 140 14.62 -10.10 13.13
CA ALA A 140 14.55 -8.67 13.42
C ALA A 140 15.15 -8.33 14.80
N ASN A 141 16.47 -8.21 14.88
CA ASN A 141 17.15 -7.77 16.11
C ASN A 141 17.33 -6.24 16.10
N ILE A 142 16.20 -5.52 16.10
CA ILE A 142 16.24 -4.06 16.01
C ILE A 142 15.91 -3.44 17.37
N PRO A 143 16.79 -2.59 17.96
CA PRO A 143 16.48 -1.88 19.19
C PRO A 143 15.18 -1.09 19.04
N ILE A 144 14.31 -1.20 20.04
CA ILE A 144 13.06 -0.44 20.16
C ILE A 144 13.34 1.02 19.78
N TRP A 145 12.86 1.42 18.60
CA TRP A 145 13.23 2.68 17.99
C TRP A 145 12.99 3.84 18.95
N ARG A 146 13.99 4.72 19.06
CA ARG A 146 13.99 5.92 19.91
C ARG A 146 12.97 6.94 19.41
N CYS A 147 11.69 6.67 19.64
CA CYS A 147 10.64 7.67 19.51
C CYS A 147 10.84 8.72 20.61
N THR A 148 11.54 9.80 20.30
CA THR A 148 11.71 10.96 21.18
C THR A 148 10.40 11.76 21.35
N LYS A 149 9.42 11.59 20.45
CA LYS A 149 8.14 12.33 20.45
C LYS A 149 6.94 11.38 20.66
N ARG A 150 6.84 10.73 21.83
CA ARG A 150 5.86 9.66 22.15
C ARG A 150 4.37 10.04 22.01
N THR A 151 4.02 11.33 21.95
CA THR A 151 2.63 11.83 22.02
C THR A 151 2.19 12.66 20.82
N ARG A 152 2.92 12.67 19.71
CA ARG A 152 2.55 13.51 18.56
C ARG A 152 1.42 12.88 17.74
N ARG A 153 0.31 13.61 17.63
CA ARG A 153 -0.82 13.40 16.72
C ARG A 153 -1.08 14.69 15.97
N PHE A 154 -1.39 14.62 14.67
CA PHE A 154 -1.76 15.78 13.89
C PHE A 154 -3.26 15.78 13.61
N ALA A 155 -3.90 16.93 13.80
CA ALA A 155 -5.26 17.19 13.36
C ALA A 155 -5.24 18.07 12.10
N PHE A 156 -6.29 18.01 11.29
CA PHE A 156 -6.42 18.79 10.06
C PHE A 156 -6.26 20.29 10.28
N ALA A 157 -6.79 20.80 11.40
CA ALA A 157 -6.68 22.21 11.79
C ALA A 157 -5.22 22.71 11.88
N ILE A 158 -4.27 21.82 12.19
CA ILE A 158 -2.84 22.17 12.25
C ILE A 158 -2.30 22.48 10.85
N PHE A 159 -2.67 21.68 9.84
CA PHE A 159 -2.21 21.85 8.46
C PHE A 159 -2.79 23.09 7.79
N ARG A 160 -3.98 23.56 8.22
CA ARG A 160 -4.54 24.84 7.76
C ARG A 160 -3.67 26.03 8.20
N ARG A 161 -2.98 25.93 9.33
CA ARG A 161 -2.18 27.02 9.90
C ARG A 161 -0.76 27.04 9.36
N SER A 162 -0.15 25.88 9.16
CA SER A 162 1.23 25.78 8.68
C SER A 162 1.52 24.40 8.11
N ARG A 163 2.51 24.32 7.20
CA ARG A 163 3.07 23.04 6.78
C ARG A 163 3.88 22.45 7.93
N VAL A 164 3.66 21.18 8.23
CA VAL A 164 4.38 20.50 9.31
C VAL A 164 5.09 19.25 8.81
N LYS A 165 6.33 19.06 9.26
CA LYS A 165 7.11 17.84 9.05
C LYS A 165 6.48 16.68 9.82
N LEU A 166 6.11 15.63 9.08
CA LEU A 166 5.54 14.40 9.61
C LEU A 166 6.60 13.60 10.40
N SER A 167 6.14 12.67 11.24
CA SER A 167 7.03 11.75 11.93
C SER A 167 7.47 10.60 11.00
N PRO A 168 8.67 10.03 11.20
CA PRO A 168 9.12 8.85 10.44
C PRO A 168 8.14 7.69 10.59
N ALA A 169 7.72 7.01 9.53
CA ALA A 169 6.88 5.80 9.64
C ALA A 169 7.66 4.52 9.33
N PRO A 170 8.18 3.81 10.35
CA PRO A 170 8.80 2.51 10.19
C PRO A 170 7.74 1.39 10.10
N PRO A 171 8.02 0.24 9.43
CA PRO A 171 8.88 0.00 8.27
C PRO A 171 8.59 0.89 7.06
N GLY A 172 9.45 1.85 6.83
CA GLY A 172 9.61 2.51 5.55
C GLY A 172 11.10 2.47 5.23
N PRO A 173 11.50 2.60 3.96
CA PRO A 173 12.92 2.58 3.57
C PRO A 173 13.74 3.75 4.16
N VAL A 174 13.12 4.64 4.96
CA VAL A 174 13.67 5.96 5.30
C VAL A 174 13.33 6.41 6.70
N LEU A 175 14.28 7.16 7.27
CA LEU A 175 14.18 7.91 8.51
C LEU A 175 13.94 9.40 8.20
N GLU A 176 12.88 9.96 8.78
CA GLU A 176 12.69 11.41 8.91
C GLU A 176 13.41 11.87 10.19
N SER A 177 14.53 12.58 10.04
CA SER A 177 15.34 13.08 11.14
C SER A 177 15.63 14.57 10.97
N ASP A 178 15.91 15.25 12.07
CA ASP A 178 16.37 16.64 12.05
C ASP A 178 17.90 16.72 11.84
N HIS A 179 18.59 15.58 11.88
CA HIS A 179 20.04 15.47 11.68
C HIS A 179 20.45 14.81 10.36
N VAL A 180 19.55 14.03 9.74
CA VAL A 180 19.80 13.40 8.44
C VAL A 180 18.59 13.60 7.53
N SER A 181 18.85 14.05 6.32
CA SER A 181 17.82 14.23 5.29
C SER A 181 17.25 12.89 4.84
N TYR A 182 16.01 12.92 4.33
CA TYR A 182 15.37 11.77 3.73
C TYR A 182 16.23 11.17 2.60
N ASN A 183 16.52 9.87 2.68
CA ASN A 183 17.22 9.12 1.65
C ASN A 183 16.63 7.69 1.51
N ALA A 184 16.21 7.33 0.29
CA ALA A 184 15.60 6.03 0.02
C ALA A 184 16.61 4.88 0.17
N GLY A 185 16.25 3.85 0.95
CA GLY A 185 17.13 2.73 1.24
C GLY A 185 18.00 2.92 2.48
N TYR A 186 17.93 4.09 3.13
CA TYR A 186 18.69 4.37 4.35
C TYR A 186 18.46 3.30 5.42
N THR A 187 17.21 2.91 5.68
CA THR A 187 16.90 1.90 6.69
C THR A 187 17.33 0.50 6.26
N ASN A 188 17.37 0.22 4.97
CA ASN A 188 17.87 -1.08 4.50
C ASN A 188 19.37 -1.22 4.79
N VAL A 189 20.13 -0.15 4.57
CA VAL A 189 21.58 -0.11 4.80
C VAL A 189 21.93 -0.01 6.29
N HIS A 190 21.32 0.92 7.01
CA HIS A 190 21.74 1.27 8.38
C HIS A 190 21.03 0.46 9.46
N GLU A 191 19.84 -0.08 9.15
CA GLU A 191 19.02 -0.81 10.12
C GLU A 191 18.81 -2.27 9.70
N LEU A 192 19.54 -2.71 8.65
CA LEU A 192 19.60 -4.08 8.16
C LEU A 192 18.24 -4.67 7.81
N ILE A 193 17.33 -3.81 7.39
CA ILE A 193 16.01 -4.20 6.91
C ILE A 193 16.17 -4.77 5.50
N PRO A 194 15.76 -6.03 5.24
CA PRO A 194 15.85 -6.58 3.90
C PRO A 194 15.01 -5.80 2.89
N TRP A 195 15.50 -5.69 1.66
CA TRP A 195 14.63 -5.36 0.54
C TRP A 195 13.64 -6.51 0.32
N ARG A 196 12.42 -6.23 -0.12
CA ARG A 196 11.41 -7.28 -0.37
C ARG A 196 11.60 -7.86 -1.76
N THR A 197 12.77 -8.45 -1.96
CA THR A 197 13.18 -9.16 -3.16
C THR A 197 13.48 -10.61 -2.78
N LEU A 198 13.62 -11.48 -3.77
CA LEU A 198 13.92 -12.90 -3.53
C LEU A 198 15.16 -13.10 -2.67
N SER A 199 16.20 -12.28 -2.88
CA SER A 199 17.48 -12.36 -2.15
C SER A 199 17.52 -11.54 -0.85
N GLY A 200 16.47 -10.76 -0.55
CA GLY A 200 16.49 -9.79 0.55
C GLY A 200 17.37 -8.55 0.30
N ARG A 201 17.94 -8.42 -0.91
CA ARG A 201 18.94 -7.40 -1.29
C ARG A 201 18.53 -6.68 -2.58
N GLN A 202 19.29 -5.67 -2.97
CA GLN A 202 19.14 -5.09 -4.31
C GLN A 202 19.41 -6.17 -5.36
N GLN A 203 18.39 -6.55 -6.13
CA GLN A 203 18.42 -7.71 -6.99
C GLN A 203 18.84 -7.31 -8.41
N LEU A 204 20.12 -7.49 -8.73
CA LEU A 204 20.68 -7.19 -10.05
C LEU A 204 20.30 -8.25 -11.08
N TYR A 205 20.14 -9.51 -10.65
CA TYR A 205 19.78 -10.62 -11.51
C TYR A 205 18.29 -10.98 -11.36
N GLN A 206 17.53 -10.84 -12.45
CA GLN A 206 16.11 -11.16 -12.53
C GLN A 206 15.94 -12.57 -13.10
N ASP A 207 15.78 -13.56 -12.22
CA ASP A 207 15.83 -14.99 -12.56
C ASP A 207 14.47 -15.60 -12.96
N HIS A 208 13.39 -14.83 -12.84
CA HIS A 208 12.07 -15.26 -13.28
C HIS A 208 12.11 -15.77 -14.75
N PRO A 209 11.46 -16.90 -15.09
CA PRO A 209 11.55 -17.50 -16.43
C PRO A 209 11.27 -16.53 -17.58
N TRP A 210 10.30 -15.62 -17.41
CA TRP A 210 10.03 -14.58 -18.41
C TRP A 210 11.16 -13.55 -18.51
N MET A 211 11.71 -13.08 -17.39
CA MET A 211 12.83 -12.13 -17.41
C MET A 211 14.05 -12.71 -18.12
N ARG A 212 14.32 -14.01 -17.91
CA ARG A 212 15.36 -14.72 -18.67
C ARG A 212 15.02 -14.85 -20.15
N ALA A 213 13.80 -15.30 -20.50
CA ALA A 213 13.38 -15.51 -21.88
C ALA A 213 13.34 -14.22 -22.72
N PHE A 214 12.94 -13.09 -22.12
CA PHE A 214 12.92 -11.78 -22.78
C PHE A 214 14.29 -11.07 -22.78
N GLY A 215 15.34 -11.68 -22.22
CA GLY A 215 16.68 -11.09 -22.19
C GLY A 215 16.81 -9.92 -21.22
N GLU A 216 16.07 -9.93 -20.11
CA GLU A 216 16.08 -8.91 -19.04
C GLU A 216 16.63 -9.46 -17.72
N SER A 217 17.28 -10.62 -17.74
CA SER A 217 17.88 -11.19 -16.53
C SER A 217 18.99 -10.29 -15.96
N LEU A 218 19.66 -9.51 -16.81
CA LEU A 218 20.57 -8.44 -16.44
C LEU A 218 20.25 -7.21 -17.29
N VAL A 219 20.73 -6.04 -16.85
CA VAL A 219 20.63 -4.81 -17.63
C VAL A 219 21.36 -4.96 -18.96
N ALA A 220 20.69 -4.56 -20.03
CA ALA A 220 21.24 -4.53 -21.38
C ALA A 220 20.75 -3.27 -22.11
N TYR A 221 21.53 -2.80 -23.09
CA TYR A 221 21.05 -1.77 -23.99
C TYR A 221 19.89 -2.33 -24.83
N ARG A 222 18.80 -1.57 -24.91
CA ARG A 222 17.69 -1.85 -25.81
C ARG A 222 17.40 -0.61 -26.66
N PRO A 223 17.46 -0.73 -27.98
CA PRO A 223 17.06 0.37 -28.84
C PRO A 223 15.56 0.67 -28.65
N PRO A 224 15.12 1.92 -28.93
CA PRO A 224 13.71 2.24 -28.99
C PRO A 224 12.96 1.26 -29.89
N ILE A 225 11.74 0.89 -29.50
CA ILE A 225 10.88 0.05 -30.32
C ILE A 225 10.45 0.81 -31.57
N ASP A 226 10.40 0.11 -32.71
CA ASP A 226 9.77 0.65 -33.91
C ASP A 226 8.25 0.54 -33.76
N THR A 227 7.60 1.67 -33.51
CA THR A 227 6.14 1.73 -33.35
C THR A 227 5.41 1.65 -34.68
N ARG A 228 6.11 1.75 -35.82
CA ARG A 228 5.57 1.86 -37.19
C ARG A 228 4.53 2.96 -37.39
N SER A 229 4.40 3.87 -36.43
CA SER A 229 3.38 4.92 -36.41
C SER A 229 3.73 6.11 -37.32
N VAL A 230 5.02 6.26 -37.64
CA VAL A 230 5.54 7.43 -38.38
C VAL A 230 5.58 7.16 -39.89
N SER A 231 5.53 5.90 -40.33
CA SER A 231 5.46 5.53 -41.75
C SER A 231 4.24 6.14 -42.46
N GLU A 232 3.14 6.33 -41.74
CA GLU A 232 1.89 6.92 -42.24
C GLU A 232 1.80 8.45 -42.01
N MET A 233 2.64 9.03 -41.15
CA MET A 233 2.69 10.48 -40.87
C MET A 233 3.58 11.27 -41.84
N ARG A 234 3.91 10.71 -43.01
CA ARG A 234 4.76 11.37 -44.03
C ARG A 234 4.19 12.67 -44.63
N GLN A 235 2.97 13.06 -44.24
CA GLN A 235 2.38 14.35 -44.59
C GLN A 235 1.67 14.94 -43.38
N ILE A 236 2.42 15.47 -42.42
CA ILE A 236 1.84 16.47 -41.50
C ILE A 236 1.74 17.76 -42.33
N PRO A 237 0.53 18.25 -42.67
CA PRO A 237 0.39 19.51 -43.37
C PRO A 237 0.95 20.62 -42.48
N PRO A 238 1.65 21.62 -43.03
CA PRO A 238 2.12 22.75 -42.24
C PRO A 238 0.93 23.43 -41.55
N ASN A 239 1.05 23.72 -40.25
CA ASN A 239 0.00 24.37 -39.47
C ASN A 239 -0.15 25.88 -39.76
N GLY A 240 0.47 26.36 -40.84
CA GLY A 240 0.45 27.77 -41.25
C GLY A 240 1.45 28.67 -40.52
N PHE A 241 2.24 28.16 -39.58
CA PHE A 241 3.29 28.92 -38.89
C PHE A 241 4.70 28.48 -39.33
N PRO A 242 5.67 29.40 -39.43
CA PRO A 242 7.05 29.05 -39.73
C PRO A 242 7.65 28.22 -38.60
N GLU A 243 8.07 27.00 -38.90
CA GLU A 243 8.78 26.13 -37.96
C GLU A 243 10.18 26.70 -37.70
N LYS A 244 10.58 26.80 -36.43
CA LYS A 244 11.95 27.18 -36.07
C LYS A 244 12.89 25.98 -36.26
N SER A 245 13.39 25.87 -37.50
CA SER A 245 14.55 25.11 -37.99
C SER A 245 14.79 23.67 -37.52
N THR A 246 14.93 22.80 -38.52
CA THR A 246 15.79 21.60 -38.59
C THR A 246 17.14 21.73 -37.90
#